data_AF-A0A935NIB4-F1
#
_entry.id   AF-A0A935NIB4-F1
#
_cell.length_a   1.000
_cell.length_b   1.000
_cell.length_c   1.000
_cell.angle_alpha   90.00
_cell.angle_beta   90.00
_cell.angle_gamma   90.00
#
_symmetry.space_group_name_H-M   'P 1'
#
loop_
_entity.id
_entity.type
_entity.pdbx_description
1 polymer ?
#
loop_
_entity_poly.entity_id
_entity_poly.type
_entity_poly.pdbx_seq_one_letter_code
_entity_poly.pdbx_strand_id
1 'polypeptide(L)'
;MQRSNFLNIREKEEREDFFEAIIIDMQQAQDMARIYTDILNSTMDSFASIISNNLNSSMERLTTLTVILMAPTLVASFFGMNTPVPGRESNTAFYWVVIIATLIGFLVWWIMRRKN
;
A
#
# COMPACT_ATOMS: atom_id res chain seq x y z
N MET A 1 -71.84 -3.26 5.36
CA MET A 1 -70.48 -2.71 5.57
C MET A 1 -70.39 -1.19 5.26
N GLN A 2 -71.45 -0.38 5.48
CA GLN A 2 -71.46 1.05 5.08
C GLN A 2 -71.55 2.06 6.24
N ARG A 3 -71.51 1.61 7.51
CA ARG A 3 -71.68 2.49 8.67
C ARG A 3 -70.38 3.08 9.24
N SER A 4 -69.21 2.59 8.84
CA SER A 4 -67.91 3.16 9.27
C SER A 4 -67.51 4.42 8.48
N ASN A 5 -68.15 4.69 7.34
CA ASN A 5 -67.80 5.81 6.45
C ASN A 5 -68.25 7.19 6.97
N PHE A 6 -68.92 7.26 8.12
CA PHE A 6 -69.48 8.49 8.68
C PHE A 6 -68.50 9.28 9.55
N LEU A 7 -67.48 8.63 10.13
CA LEU A 7 -66.55 9.28 11.08
C LEU A 7 -65.15 9.55 10.50
N ASN A 8 -64.94 9.33 9.20
CA ASN A 8 -63.64 9.44 8.51
C ASN A 8 -62.45 8.69 9.17
N ILE A 9 -62.74 7.77 10.10
CA ILE A 9 -61.75 7.06 10.92
C ILE A 9 -60.91 6.13 10.03
N ARG A 10 -61.53 5.50 9.03
CA ARG A 10 -60.87 4.57 8.11
C ARG A 10 -59.82 5.27 7.22
N GLU A 11 -60.08 6.50 6.81
CA GLU A 11 -59.12 7.34 6.06
C GLU A 11 -57.93 7.78 6.92
N LYS A 12 -58.11 7.83 8.24
CA LYS A 12 -57.06 8.23 9.19
C LYS A 12 -56.15 7.05 9.52
N GLU A 13 -56.73 5.88 9.74
CA GLU A 13 -56.04 4.60 9.96
C GLU A 13 -55.21 4.20 8.73
N GLU A 14 -55.78 4.25 7.51
CA GLU A 14 -55.03 3.99 6.27
C GLU A 14 -53.83 4.94 6.07
N ARG A 15 -53.93 6.19 6.55
CA ARG A 15 -52.82 7.14 6.48
C ARG A 15 -51.74 6.86 7.51
N GLU A 16 -52.10 6.47 8.73
CA GLU A 16 -51.13 6.09 9.77
C GLU A 16 -50.32 4.86 9.34
N ASP A 17 -50.98 3.81 8.82
CA ASP A 17 -50.31 2.61 8.29
C ASP A 17 -49.36 2.95 7.12
N PHE A 18 -49.78 3.87 6.24
CA PHE A 18 -48.95 4.34 5.13
C PHE A 18 -47.71 5.11 5.61
N PHE A 19 -47.86 5.96 6.65
CA PHE A 19 -46.72 6.66 7.25
C PHE A 19 -45.74 5.69 7.91
N GLU A 20 -46.24 4.66 8.60
CA GLU A 20 -45.39 3.64 9.21
C GLU A 20 -44.61 2.86 8.14
N ALA A 21 -45.24 2.51 7.02
CA ALA A 21 -44.56 1.90 5.88
C ALA A 21 -43.45 2.79 5.30
N ILE A 22 -43.71 4.09 5.12
CA ILE A 22 -42.67 5.04 4.66
C ILE A 22 -41.50 5.10 5.64
N ILE A 23 -41.77 5.11 6.95
CA ILE A 23 -40.71 5.14 7.97
C ILE A 23 -39.84 3.88 7.87
N ILE A 24 -40.46 2.71 7.69
CA ILE A 24 -39.74 1.44 7.51
C ILE A 24 -38.89 1.49 6.22
N ASP A 25 -39.45 1.95 5.11
CA ASP A 25 -38.71 2.09 3.84
C ASP A 25 -37.54 3.07 3.97
N MET A 26 -37.72 4.18 4.70
CA MET A 26 -36.64 5.15 4.97
C MET A 26 -35.54 4.55 5.85
N GLN A 27 -35.89 3.78 6.89
CA GLN A 27 -34.92 3.07 7.72
C GLN A 27 -34.15 2.05 6.89
N GLN A 28 -34.83 1.29 6.04
CA GLN A 28 -34.18 0.33 5.15
C GLN A 28 -33.24 1.02 4.15
N ALA A 29 -33.67 2.14 3.57
CA ALA A 29 -32.81 2.93 2.68
C ALA A 29 -31.57 3.46 3.41
N GLN A 30 -31.72 3.89 4.67
CA GLN A 30 -30.61 4.32 5.50
C GLN A 30 -29.64 3.18 5.81
N ASP A 31 -30.14 2.00 6.14
CA ASP A 31 -29.31 0.82 6.41
C ASP A 31 -28.56 0.36 5.17
N MET A 32 -29.21 0.39 4.00
CA MET A 32 -28.55 0.13 2.72
C MET A 32 -27.43 1.15 2.46
N ALA A 33 -27.69 2.44 2.68
CA ALA A 33 -26.67 3.49 2.51
C ALA A 33 -25.47 3.29 3.47
N ARG A 34 -25.72 2.85 4.71
CA ARG A 34 -24.65 2.49 5.66
C ARG A 34 -23.83 1.30 5.17
N ILE A 35 -24.47 0.21 4.74
CA ILE A 35 -23.78 -0.96 4.20
C ILE A 35 -22.89 -0.56 3.00
N TYR A 36 -23.40 0.26 2.08
CA TYR A 36 -22.59 0.74 0.96
C TYR A 36 -21.42 1.63 1.40
N THR A 37 -21.62 2.48 2.40
CA THR A 37 -20.55 3.31 2.97
C THR A 37 -19.46 2.44 3.60
N ASP A 38 -19.84 1.40 4.34
CA ASP A 38 -18.90 0.47 4.96
C ASP A 38 -18.10 -0.32 3.91
N ILE A 39 -18.76 -0.79 2.86
CA ILE A 39 -18.09 -1.45 1.72
C ILE A 39 -17.11 -0.48 1.04
N LEU A 40 -17.51 0.77 0.83
CA LEU A 40 -16.67 1.78 0.18
C LEU A 40 -15.43 2.07 1.03
N ASN A 41 -15.59 2.23 2.35
CA ASN A 41 -14.48 2.44 3.27
C ASN A 41 -13.53 1.24 3.30
N SER A 42 -14.06 0.02 3.42
CA SER A 42 -13.26 -1.21 3.38
C SER A 42 -12.49 -1.37 2.05
N THR A 43 -13.12 -0.98 0.95
CA THR A 43 -12.49 -0.97 -0.38
C THR A 43 -11.38 0.07 -0.46
N MET A 44 -11.59 1.26 0.11
CA MET A 44 -10.58 2.32 0.19
C MET A 44 -9.38 1.87 1.03
N ASP A 45 -9.62 1.27 2.19
CA ASP A 45 -8.56 0.71 3.06
C ASP A 45 -7.77 -0.40 2.35
N SER A 46 -8.46 -1.24 1.57
CA SER A 46 -7.85 -2.28 0.74
C SER A 46 -6.98 -1.68 -0.37
N PHE A 47 -7.46 -0.63 -1.06
CA PHE A 47 -6.65 0.08 -2.05
C PHE A 47 -5.43 0.76 -1.43
N ALA A 48 -5.59 1.39 -0.27
CA ALA A 48 -4.48 1.99 0.48
C ALA A 48 -3.43 0.93 0.83
N SER A 49 -3.86 -0.26 1.28
CA SER A 49 -2.95 -1.40 1.52
C SER A 49 -2.23 -1.87 0.27
N ILE A 50 -2.93 -1.99 -0.87
CA ILE A 50 -2.31 -2.37 -2.14
C ILE A 50 -1.27 -1.33 -2.57
N ILE A 51 -1.59 -0.03 -2.48
CA ILE A 51 -0.67 1.06 -2.80
C ILE A 51 0.56 0.99 -1.88
N SER A 52 0.35 0.85 -0.57
CA SER A 52 1.43 0.75 0.41
C SER A 52 2.33 -0.47 0.15
N ASN A 53 1.74 -1.62 -0.18
CA ASN A 53 2.50 -2.82 -0.51
C ASN A 53 3.34 -2.63 -1.79
N ASN A 54 2.76 -1.99 -2.82
CA ASN A 54 3.47 -1.67 -4.05
C ASN A 54 4.62 -0.68 -3.81
N LEU A 55 4.40 0.32 -2.96
CA LEU A 55 5.43 1.26 -2.56
C LEU A 55 6.56 0.56 -1.81
N ASN A 56 6.23 -0.29 -0.83
CA ASN A 56 7.21 -1.06 -0.08
C ASN A 56 8.04 -1.96 -1.01
N SER A 57 7.40 -2.70 -1.93
CA SER A 57 8.08 -3.53 -2.93
C SER A 57 8.97 -2.71 -3.87
N SER A 58 8.53 -1.51 -4.26
CA SER A 58 9.32 -0.64 -5.15
C SER A 58 10.51 -0.01 -4.42
N MET A 59 10.32 0.45 -3.18
CA MET A 59 11.38 0.99 -2.33
C MET A 59 12.45 -0.06 -2.02
N GLU A 60 12.04 -1.30 -1.79
CA GLU A 60 12.96 -2.42 -1.62
C GLU A 60 13.84 -2.61 -2.87
N ARG A 61 13.25 -2.63 -4.07
CA ARG A 61 14.01 -2.77 -5.34
C ARG A 61 15.01 -1.63 -5.53
N LEU A 62 14.61 -0.39 -5.28
CA LEU A 62 15.49 0.78 -5.39
C LEU A 62 16.63 0.71 -4.40
N THR A 63 16.34 0.46 -3.11
CA THR A 63 17.35 0.34 -2.05
C THR A 63 18.36 -0.75 -2.37
N THR A 64 17.87 -1.88 -2.88
CA THR A 64 18.67 -3.02 -3.28
C THR A 64 19.64 -2.67 -4.42
N LEU A 65 19.17 -1.95 -5.45
CA LEU A 65 20.01 -1.44 -6.53
C LEU A 65 21.06 -0.45 -6.00
N THR A 66 20.67 0.46 -5.12
CA THR A 66 21.58 1.44 -4.50
C THR A 66 22.71 0.75 -3.75
N VAL A 67 22.42 -0.25 -2.90
CA VAL A 67 23.45 -0.98 -2.13
C VAL A 67 24.46 -1.67 -3.04
N ILE A 68 23.99 -2.31 -4.12
CA ILE A 68 24.88 -2.96 -5.10
C ILE A 68 25.80 -1.93 -5.78
N LEU A 69 25.26 -0.77 -6.16
CA LEU A 69 26.02 0.28 -6.84
C LEU A 69 26.98 1.02 -5.89
N MET A 70 26.64 1.15 -4.61
CA MET A 70 27.48 1.82 -3.61
C MET A 70 28.81 1.10 -3.35
N ALA A 71 28.83 -0.23 -3.33
CA ALA A 71 30.07 -0.99 -3.06
C ALA A 71 31.22 -0.69 -4.06
N PRO A 72 31.04 -0.81 -5.39
CA PRO A 72 32.09 -0.48 -6.34
C PRO A 72 32.35 1.03 -6.46
N THR A 73 31.34 1.90 -6.28
CA THR A 73 31.55 3.36 -6.32
C THR A 73 32.37 3.87 -5.14
N LEU A 74 32.21 3.30 -3.95
CA LEU A 74 33.06 3.60 -2.79
C LEU A 74 34.52 3.21 -3.08
N VAL A 75 34.77 2.01 -3.61
CA VAL A 75 36.11 1.58 -4.01
C VAL A 75 36.70 2.53 -5.05
N ALA A 76 35.95 2.86 -6.10
CA ALA A 76 36.38 3.80 -7.13
C ALA A 76 36.72 5.18 -6.56
N SER A 77 35.94 5.64 -5.57
CA SER A 77 36.18 6.92 -4.89
C SER A 77 37.51 6.93 -4.14
N PHE A 78 37.82 5.89 -3.36
CA PHE A 78 39.09 5.81 -2.61
C PHE A 78 40.32 5.78 -3.54
N PHE A 79 40.25 5.03 -4.65
CA PHE A 79 41.34 4.97 -5.63
C PHE A 79 41.44 6.24 -6.50
N GLY A 80 40.36 7.01 -6.63
CA GLY A 80 40.34 8.32 -7.28
C GLY A 80 40.92 9.47 -6.43
N MET A 81 41.16 9.25 -5.13
CA MET A 81 41.75 10.28 -4.26
C MET A 81 43.23 10.50 -4.56
N ASN A 82 43.71 11.74 -4.46
CA ASN A 82 45.13 12.11 -4.64
C ASN A 82 46.04 11.68 -3.46
N THR A 83 45.55 10.82 -2.56
CA THR A 83 46.30 10.31 -1.40
C THR A 83 46.91 8.94 -1.70
N PRO A 84 48.14 8.63 -1.25
CA PRO A 84 48.71 7.30 -1.43
C PRO A 84 47.85 6.25 -0.73
N VAL A 85 47.18 5.41 -1.53
CA VAL A 85 46.39 4.26 -1.08
C VAL A 85 47.21 2.99 -1.24
N PRO A 86 47.16 2.05 -0.28
CA PRO A 86 47.85 0.77 -0.39
C PRO A 86 47.35 0.01 -1.62
N GLY A 87 48.28 -0.40 -2.50
CA GLY A 87 47.96 -1.08 -3.77
C GLY A 87 48.01 -0.21 -5.03
N ARG A 88 48.31 1.10 -4.93
CA ARG A 88 48.39 2.03 -6.08
C ARG A 88 49.50 1.69 -7.09
N GLU A 89 50.56 1.01 -6.67
CA GLU A 89 51.70 0.61 -7.54
C GLU A 89 51.39 -0.59 -8.42
N SER A 90 50.38 -1.39 -8.08
CA SER A 90 49.94 -2.53 -8.88
C SER A 90 48.80 -2.11 -9.80
N ASN A 91 49.06 -2.14 -11.11
CA ASN A 91 48.06 -1.83 -12.15
C ASN A 91 46.81 -2.73 -12.09
N THR A 92 46.87 -3.89 -11.41
CA THR A 92 45.78 -4.85 -11.30
C THR A 92 45.04 -4.80 -9.96
N ALA A 93 45.60 -4.15 -8.93
CA ALA A 93 45.00 -4.11 -7.59
C ALA A 93 43.62 -3.43 -7.58
N PHE A 94 43.44 -2.39 -8.38
CA PHE A 94 42.15 -1.71 -8.55
C PHE A 94 41.04 -2.69 -8.99
N TYR A 95 41.30 -3.49 -10.02
CA TYR A 95 40.32 -4.43 -10.57
C TYR A 95 39.96 -5.52 -9.55
N TRP A 96 40.95 -6.04 -8.81
CA TRP A 96 40.70 -7.05 -7.77
C TRP A 96 39.84 -6.52 -6.61
N VAL A 97 40.10 -5.30 -6.15
CA VAL A 97 39.31 -4.69 -5.06
C VAL A 97 37.88 -4.42 -5.52
N VAL A 98 37.68 -3.94 -6.75
CA VAL A 98 36.34 -3.73 -7.33
C VAL A 98 35.57 -5.06 -7.46
N ILE A 99 36.23 -6.13 -7.91
CA ILE A 99 35.61 -7.46 -8.03
C ILE A 99 35.19 -7.98 -6.65
N ILE A 100 36.07 -7.92 -5.65
CA ILE A 100 35.77 -8.39 -4.29
C ILE A 100 34.63 -7.56 -3.67
N ALA A 101 34.64 -6.23 -3.82
CA ALA A 101 33.58 -5.37 -3.31
C ALA A 101 32.23 -5.65 -3.99
N THR A 102 32.24 -5.90 -5.30
CA THR A 102 31.03 -6.27 -6.05
C THR A 102 30.51 -7.64 -5.62
N LEU A 103 31.40 -8.62 -5.38
CA LEU A 103 31.03 -9.94 -4.88
C LEU A 103 30.41 -9.87 -3.48
N ILE A 104 30.98 -9.06 -2.57
CA ILE A 104 30.41 -8.83 -1.24
C ILE A 104 29.03 -8.17 -1.35
N GLY A 105 28.90 -7.13 -2.19
CA GLY A 105 27.61 -6.48 -2.46
C GLY A 105 26.55 -7.46 -3.00
N PHE A 106 26.96 -8.36 -3.90
CA PHE A 106 26.11 -9.42 -4.43
C PHE A 106 25.76 -10.48 -3.38
N LEU A 107 26.66 -10.79 -2.45
CA LEU A 107 26.42 -11.73 -1.34
C LEU A 107 25.41 -11.16 -0.34
N VAL A 108 25.55 -9.87 0.00
CA VAL A 108 24.58 -9.14 0.83
C VAL A 108 23.22 -9.09 0.15
N TRP A 109 23.19 -8.79 -1.14
CA TRP A 109 21.99 -8.85 -1.97
C TRP A 109 21.31 -10.22 -1.90
N TRP A 110 22.07 -11.29 -2.10
CA TRP A 110 21.59 -12.67 -2.07
C TRP A 110 20.99 -13.04 -0.71
N ILE A 111 21.61 -12.61 0.38
CA ILE A 111 21.11 -12.84 1.75
C ILE A 111 19.82 -12.06 2.00
N MET A 112 19.74 -10.79 1.60
CA MET A 112 18.52 -9.98 1.75
C MET A 112 17.34 -10.58 0.98
N ARG A 113 17.57 -11.02 -0.26
CA ARG A 113 16.53 -11.61 -1.10
C ARG A 113 16.04 -12.98 -0.62
N ARG A 114 16.77 -13.64 0.28
CA ARG A 114 16.38 -14.93 0.88
C ARG A 114 15.52 -14.77 2.13
N LYS A 115 15.51 -13.57 2.72
CA LYS A 115 14.83 -13.27 3.98
C LYS A 115 13.46 -12.60 3.76
N ASN A 116 13.26 -11.98 2.59
CA ASN A 116 11.96 -11.58 2.05
C ASN A 116 11.37 -12.69 1.17
#